data_AF-A0A7Y1XJK8-F1
#
_entry.id   AF-A0A7Y1XJK8-F1
#
_cell.length_a   1.000
_cell.length_b   1.000
_cell.length_c   1.000
_cell.angle_alpha   90.00
_cell.angle_beta   90.00
_cell.angle_gamma   90.00
#
_symmetry.space_group_name_H-M   'P 1'
#
loop_
_entity.id
_entity.type
_entity.pdbx_description
1 polymer ?
#
loop_
_entity_poly.entity_id
_entity_poly.type
_entity_poly.pdbx_seq_one_letter_code
_entity_poly.pdbx_strand_id
1 'polypeptide(L)'
;MSVLFSKPNFPEISQLELAQQLQGKKKAKEKLSTWFKTPGIYYPKKVNLEQTSSEKTAQYKAALVSGNQLVDLTGGFGVDTYFFSRKIPHITHCEIDPELHEIVSHNATSLGITNVDLRCEDGIEFLRNTSLEFDWIYIDPSRRDESKNKVFQLSDCTPDVVMHLDLLLSKAGAIMIKTSPLLDLSAGLSQLRQVNEIHIIAVNNEVKELLWILKKDNSVSDVKIRTINFVKNGQQVFEFDRREEKSSNCSFTDPQTFLYEPNSAILKAGGFRSLCNNFKVNKLHEHSHLYTSEPLLPFPGRVFKIIETIPFSKKSMKRFKGTKANVSTRNFP
;
A
#
# COMPACT_ATOMS: atom_id res chain seq x y z
N MET A 1 8.70 -10.39 33.79
CA MET A 1 8.75 -9.03 34.35
C MET A 1 9.18 -8.07 33.26
N SER A 2 8.65 -6.85 33.24
CA SER A 2 9.12 -5.82 32.30
C SER A 2 10.57 -5.47 32.62
N VAL A 3 11.41 -5.41 31.59
CA VAL A 3 12.84 -5.07 31.70
C VAL A 3 13.02 -3.67 32.32
N LEU A 4 12.04 -2.78 32.17
CA LEU A 4 11.99 -1.44 32.78
C LEU A 4 12.17 -1.42 34.30
N PHE A 5 11.71 -2.44 35.01
CA PHE A 5 11.76 -2.52 36.48
C PHE A 5 12.82 -3.51 36.98
N SER A 6 13.66 -4.02 36.07
CA SER A 6 14.71 -4.98 36.40
C SER A 6 16.05 -4.28 36.64
N LYS A 7 16.97 -4.94 37.35
CA LYS A 7 18.33 -4.44 37.53
C LYS A 7 19.01 -4.27 36.16
N PRO A 8 19.70 -3.14 35.89
CA PRO A 8 20.45 -2.94 34.65
C PRO A 8 21.49 -4.05 34.44
N ASN A 9 21.39 -4.73 33.30
CA ASN A 9 22.36 -5.75 32.89
C ASN A 9 23.45 -5.16 31.97
N PHE A 10 23.19 -3.99 31.37
CA PHE A 10 24.08 -3.31 30.44
C PHE A 10 24.33 -1.89 30.96
N PRO A 11 25.55 -1.54 31.39
CA PRO A 11 25.84 -0.23 31.99
C PRO A 11 25.64 0.95 31.04
N GLU A 12 25.86 0.71 29.73
CA GLU A 12 25.84 1.74 28.69
C GLU A 12 24.47 1.91 28.04
N ILE A 13 23.51 1.03 28.33
CA ILE A 13 22.18 1.02 27.71
C ILE A 13 21.11 1.28 28.76
N SER A 14 20.28 2.30 28.54
CA SER A 14 19.17 2.57 29.44
C SER A 14 18.12 1.46 29.39
N GLN A 15 17.44 1.18 30.51
CA GLN A 15 16.36 0.19 30.52
C GLN A 15 15.20 0.57 29.57
N LEU A 16 14.99 1.87 29.34
CA LEU A 16 14.00 2.38 28.40
C LEU A 16 14.36 2.02 26.95
N GLU A 17 15.60 2.27 26.56
CA GLU A 17 16.12 1.91 25.24
C GLU A 17 16.05 0.40 25.02
N LEU A 18 16.48 -0.40 26.00
CA LEU A 18 16.39 -1.86 25.91
C LEU A 18 14.94 -2.33 25.75
N ALA A 19 14.00 -1.73 26.49
CA ALA A 19 12.58 -2.04 26.34
C ALA A 19 12.04 -1.65 24.94
N GLN A 20 12.46 -0.52 24.39
CA GLN A 20 12.15 -0.12 23.02
C GLN A 20 12.68 -1.13 22.00
N GLN A 21 13.94 -1.55 22.11
CA GLN A 21 14.54 -2.53 21.20
C GLN A 21 13.80 -3.87 21.24
N LEU A 22 13.44 -4.37 22.42
CA LEU A 22 12.67 -5.59 22.58
C LEU A 22 11.26 -5.48 21.98
N GLN A 23 10.60 -4.34 22.17
CA GLN A 23 9.29 -4.08 21.57
C GLN A 23 9.39 -3.99 20.04
N GLY A 24 10.40 -3.29 19.52
CA GLY A 24 10.67 -3.17 18.09
C GLY A 24 10.90 -4.53 17.45
N LYS A 25 11.78 -5.33 18.03
CA LYS A 25 12.04 -6.71 17.60
C LYS A 25 10.78 -7.58 17.61
N LYS A 26 9.95 -7.50 18.65
CA LYS A 26 8.69 -8.26 18.71
C LYS A 26 7.75 -7.89 17.58
N LYS A 27 7.62 -6.60 17.25
CA LYS A 27 6.77 -6.12 16.14
C LYS A 27 7.33 -6.51 14.77
N ALA A 28 8.65 -6.46 14.62
CA ALA A 28 9.31 -6.83 13.37
C ALA A 28 9.08 -8.30 13.00
N LYS A 29 8.90 -9.20 13.98
CA LYS A 29 8.70 -10.64 13.75
C LYS A 29 7.68 -10.97 12.65
N GLU A 30 6.56 -10.25 12.61
CA GLU A 30 5.49 -10.52 11.64
C GLU A 30 5.59 -9.66 10.38
N LYS A 31 5.99 -8.39 10.51
CA LYS A 31 5.98 -7.39 9.42
C LYS A 31 7.29 -7.31 8.65
N LEU A 32 8.42 -7.54 9.33
CA LEU A 32 9.81 -7.34 8.88
C LEU A 32 10.67 -8.58 9.24
N SER A 33 10.38 -9.71 8.61
CA SER A 33 10.99 -11.00 8.94
C SER A 33 12.51 -11.03 8.74
N THR A 34 13.02 -10.31 7.74
CA THR A 34 14.45 -10.12 7.45
C THR A 34 15.12 -9.36 8.58
N TRP A 35 14.56 -8.23 9.01
CA TRP A 35 15.08 -7.45 10.15
C TRP A 35 15.06 -8.28 11.44
N PHE A 36 13.96 -9.02 11.69
CA PHE A 36 13.86 -9.85 12.89
C PHE A 36 14.93 -10.95 12.97
N LYS A 37 15.26 -11.56 11.82
CA LYS A 37 16.22 -12.67 11.73
C LYS A 37 17.67 -12.20 11.62
N THR A 38 17.91 -10.97 11.17
CA THR A 38 19.25 -10.44 10.98
C THR A 38 19.85 -10.03 12.34
N PRO A 39 21.00 -10.60 12.74
CA PRO A 39 21.71 -10.15 13.94
C PRO A 39 22.16 -8.70 13.81
N GLY A 40 22.27 -8.00 14.94
CA GLY A 40 22.79 -6.63 14.95
C GLY A 40 21.79 -5.54 14.55
N ILE A 41 20.57 -5.88 14.13
CA ILE A 41 19.55 -4.87 13.79
C ILE A 41 19.18 -4.02 15.00
N TYR A 42 19.20 -2.70 14.80
CA TYR A 42 18.74 -1.70 15.72
C TYR A 42 17.36 -1.18 15.30
N TYR A 43 16.39 -1.17 16.22
CA TYR A 43 15.01 -0.78 15.94
C TYR A 43 14.76 0.69 16.29
N PRO A 44 14.02 1.44 15.45
CA PRO A 44 13.76 2.84 15.68
C PRO A 44 12.64 3.02 16.71
N LYS A 45 12.31 4.27 17.00
CA LYS A 45 11.13 4.62 17.79
C LYS A 45 9.87 3.95 17.23
N LYS A 46 8.93 3.68 18.13
CA LYS A 46 7.68 2.94 17.85
C LYS A 46 6.93 3.46 16.62
N VAL A 47 6.88 4.79 16.46
CA VAL A 47 6.16 5.46 15.37
C VAL A 47 6.73 5.08 13.99
N ASN A 48 8.05 5.12 13.83
CA ASN A 48 8.74 4.78 12.57
C ASN A 48 8.50 3.32 12.18
N LEU A 49 8.50 2.40 13.15
CA LEU A 49 8.23 0.99 12.90
C LEU A 49 6.75 0.70 12.56
N GLU A 50 5.82 1.50 13.08
CA GLU A 50 4.40 1.41 12.72
C GLU A 50 4.14 1.95 11.31
N GLN A 51 4.81 3.04 10.93
CA GLN A 51 4.65 3.73 9.65
C GLN A 51 5.40 3.09 8.48
N THR A 52 6.49 2.35 8.73
CA THR A 52 7.24 1.69 7.65
C THR A 52 6.38 0.72 6.83
N SER A 53 6.73 0.47 5.57
CA SER A 53 6.05 -0.55 4.78
C SER A 53 6.32 -1.97 5.32
N SER A 54 5.47 -2.92 4.97
CA SER A 54 5.76 -4.34 5.23
C SER A 54 6.71 -4.88 4.16
N GLU A 55 7.47 -5.94 4.46
CA GLU A 55 8.33 -6.57 3.44
C GLU A 55 7.55 -6.96 2.19
N LYS A 56 6.32 -7.46 2.39
CA LYS A 56 5.44 -7.89 1.31
C LYS A 56 5.08 -6.75 0.36
N THR A 57 4.75 -5.58 0.89
CA THR A 57 4.41 -4.41 0.05
C THR A 57 5.66 -3.74 -0.52
N ALA A 58 6.79 -3.77 0.20
CA ALA A 58 8.09 -3.31 -0.29
C ALA A 58 8.62 -4.17 -1.46
N GLN A 59 8.49 -5.50 -1.38
CA GLN A 59 8.79 -6.42 -2.47
C GLN A 59 7.95 -6.14 -3.72
N TYR A 60 6.66 -5.86 -3.54
CA TYR A 60 5.80 -5.50 -4.66
C TYR A 60 6.28 -4.22 -5.34
N LYS A 61 6.59 -3.17 -4.57
CA LYS A 61 7.15 -1.92 -5.11
C LYS A 61 8.45 -2.15 -5.88
N ALA A 62 9.36 -2.95 -5.32
CA ALA A 62 10.61 -3.29 -5.97
C ALA A 62 10.43 -4.04 -7.30
N ALA A 63 9.32 -4.77 -7.47
CA ALA A 63 9.01 -5.42 -8.74
C ALA A 63 8.50 -4.46 -9.83
N LEU A 64 8.11 -3.23 -9.48
CA LEU A 64 7.63 -2.22 -10.43
C LEU A 64 8.75 -1.34 -10.98
N VAL A 65 9.87 -1.24 -10.26
CA VAL A 65 11.01 -0.40 -10.66
C VAL A 65 11.99 -1.16 -11.55
N SER A 66 12.77 -0.41 -12.33
CA SER A 66 13.79 -0.93 -13.24
C SER A 66 14.84 0.14 -13.55
N GLY A 67 15.90 -0.21 -14.27
CA GLY A 67 16.98 0.72 -14.59
C GLY A 67 18.13 0.65 -13.58
N ASN A 68 18.92 1.72 -13.53
CA ASN A 68 20.21 1.79 -12.85
C ASN A 68 20.23 2.71 -11.64
N GLN A 69 19.45 3.80 -11.66
CA GLN A 69 19.46 4.87 -10.66
C GLN A 69 18.06 5.08 -10.07
N LEU A 70 17.94 4.98 -8.74
CA LEU A 70 16.72 5.30 -8.00
C LEU A 70 17.04 6.23 -6.83
N VAL A 71 16.20 7.22 -6.56
CA VAL A 71 16.25 7.97 -5.29
C VAL A 71 14.98 7.75 -4.47
N ASP A 72 15.15 7.40 -3.21
CA ASP A 72 14.13 7.39 -2.17
C ASP A 72 14.23 8.70 -1.38
N LEU A 73 13.29 9.63 -1.65
CA LEU A 73 13.31 10.98 -1.09
C LEU A 73 12.80 11.05 0.36
N THR A 74 12.21 9.98 0.85
CA THR A 74 11.53 9.89 2.15
C THR A 74 11.92 8.57 2.82
N GLY A 75 13.23 8.38 2.96
CA GLY A 75 13.87 7.09 3.17
C GLY A 75 13.37 6.31 4.37
N GLY A 76 12.95 6.98 5.45
CA GLY A 76 12.37 6.37 6.63
C GLY A 76 13.27 5.28 7.21
N PHE A 77 12.65 4.21 7.73
CA PHE A 77 13.38 3.04 8.24
C PHE A 77 14.02 2.16 7.14
N GLY A 78 14.06 2.61 5.89
CA GLY A 78 14.81 1.98 4.80
C GLY A 78 14.25 0.65 4.29
N VAL A 79 13.03 0.26 4.68
CA VAL A 79 12.44 -1.03 4.26
C VAL A 79 12.20 -1.07 2.75
N ASP A 80 11.63 -0.01 2.17
CA ASP A 80 11.38 0.05 0.73
C ASP A 80 12.71 0.14 -0.04
N THR A 81 13.62 1.03 0.38
CA THR A 81 15.00 1.12 -0.12
C THR A 81 15.75 -0.23 -0.10
N TYR A 82 15.63 -1.03 0.96
CA TYR A 82 16.24 -2.36 1.02
C TYR A 82 15.73 -3.29 -0.10
N PHE A 83 14.44 -3.27 -0.42
CA PHE A 83 13.93 -4.11 -1.51
C PHE A 83 14.26 -3.52 -2.87
N PHE A 84 14.28 -2.20 -3.01
CA PHE A 84 14.80 -1.56 -4.21
C PHE A 84 16.26 -1.92 -4.46
N SER A 85 17.12 -1.98 -3.42
CA SER A 85 18.57 -2.24 -3.57
C SER A 85 18.89 -3.63 -4.09
N ARG A 86 17.94 -4.57 -3.99
CA ARG A 86 18.03 -5.90 -4.61
C ARG A 86 17.74 -5.90 -6.11
N LYS A 87 17.29 -4.77 -6.67
CA LYS A 87 16.88 -4.62 -8.08
C LYS A 87 17.64 -3.51 -8.80
N ILE A 88 17.84 -2.38 -8.14
CA ILE A 88 18.47 -1.19 -8.71
C ILE A 88 19.95 -1.14 -8.29
N PRO A 89 20.89 -1.07 -9.23
CA PRO A 89 22.32 -0.96 -8.98
C PRO A 89 22.74 0.22 -8.12
N HIS A 90 22.15 1.40 -8.28
CA HIS A 90 22.52 2.61 -7.54
C HIS A 90 21.30 3.25 -6.93
N ILE A 91 21.30 3.38 -5.60
CA ILE A 91 20.21 4.03 -4.88
C ILE A 91 20.76 5.17 -4.04
N THR A 92 20.07 6.30 -4.06
CA THR A 92 20.23 7.32 -3.03
C THR A 92 19.04 7.27 -2.08
N HIS A 93 19.29 7.24 -0.78
CA HIS A 93 18.25 7.27 0.28
C HIS A 93 18.45 8.53 1.10
N CYS A 94 17.43 9.37 1.15
CA CYS A 94 17.42 10.62 1.90
C CYS A 94 16.54 10.47 3.14
N GLU A 95 17.11 10.66 4.32
CA GLU A 95 16.37 10.70 5.59
C GLU A 95 16.75 11.98 6.35
N ILE A 96 15.74 12.76 6.73
CA ILE A 96 15.93 14.06 7.36
C ILE A 96 16.18 13.96 8.87
N ASP A 97 15.66 12.92 9.53
CA ASP A 97 15.85 12.68 10.97
C ASP A 97 17.23 12.03 11.22
N PRO A 98 18.16 12.73 11.88
CA PRO A 98 19.53 12.22 12.02
C PRO A 98 19.61 10.93 12.86
N GLU A 99 18.73 10.77 13.85
CA GLU A 99 18.67 9.57 14.69
C GLU A 99 18.23 8.36 13.86
N LEU A 100 17.18 8.50 13.06
CA LEU A 100 16.72 7.44 12.16
C LEU A 100 17.73 7.14 11.07
N HIS A 101 18.38 8.16 10.52
CA HIS A 101 19.46 7.99 9.54
C HIS A 101 20.60 7.14 10.11
N GLU A 102 21.08 7.43 11.33
CA GLU A 102 22.13 6.64 11.98
C GLU A 102 21.73 5.16 12.16
N ILE A 103 20.49 4.93 12.61
CA ILE A 103 19.92 3.59 12.76
C ILE A 103 19.89 2.85 11.41
N VAL A 104 19.47 3.52 10.34
CA VAL A 104 19.39 2.93 9.00
C VAL A 104 20.78 2.65 8.44
N SER A 105 21.75 3.55 8.65
CA SER A 105 23.16 3.36 8.26
C SER A 105 23.79 2.15 8.92
N HIS A 106 23.58 1.99 10.23
CA HIS A 106 23.98 0.79 10.96
C HIS A 106 23.31 -0.48 10.41
N ASN A 107 21.98 -0.42 10.20
CA ASN A 107 21.22 -1.55 9.72
C ASN A 107 21.55 -1.94 8.28
N ALA A 108 21.87 -0.99 7.41
CA ALA A 108 22.28 -1.24 6.03
C ALA A 108 23.52 -2.13 5.99
N THR A 109 24.50 -1.85 6.87
CA THR A 109 25.68 -2.69 7.05
C THR A 109 25.30 -4.10 7.51
N SER A 110 24.43 -4.21 8.52
CA SER A 110 23.95 -5.50 9.05
C SER A 110 23.17 -6.31 8.01
N LEU A 111 22.46 -5.65 7.10
CA LEU A 111 21.66 -6.23 6.02
C LEU A 111 22.46 -6.51 4.74
N GLY A 112 23.76 -6.18 4.73
CA GLY A 112 24.65 -6.37 3.59
C GLY A 112 24.26 -5.52 2.37
N ILE A 113 23.79 -4.30 2.61
CA ILE A 113 23.50 -3.32 1.56
C ILE A 113 24.77 -2.55 1.25
N THR A 114 25.27 -2.63 0.01
CA THR A 114 26.53 -1.99 -0.41
C THR A 114 26.35 -0.96 -1.52
N ASN A 115 25.13 -0.83 -2.03
CA ASN A 115 24.82 -0.08 -3.23
C ASN A 115 23.80 1.05 -3.00
N VAL A 116 23.62 1.44 -1.74
CA VAL A 116 22.79 2.56 -1.31
C VAL A 116 23.69 3.64 -0.74
N ASP A 117 23.63 4.84 -1.32
CA ASP A 117 24.18 6.07 -0.79
C ASP A 117 23.19 6.68 0.19
N LEU A 118 23.51 6.60 1.49
CA LEU A 118 22.65 7.06 2.58
C LEU A 118 22.97 8.51 2.90
N ARG A 119 21.95 9.38 2.87
CA ARG A 119 22.09 10.82 3.07
C ARG A 119 21.19 11.30 4.20
N CYS A 120 21.80 12.03 5.14
CA CYS A 120 21.09 12.68 6.24
C CYS A 120 20.65 14.09 5.81
N GLU A 121 19.70 14.18 4.88
CA GLU A 121 19.25 15.45 4.29
C GLU A 121 17.79 15.39 3.86
N ASP A 122 17.17 16.56 3.66
CA ASP A 122 15.85 16.64 3.05
C ASP A 122 15.92 16.19 1.58
N GLY A 123 15.07 15.23 1.20
CA GLY A 123 15.11 14.64 -0.13
C GLY A 123 14.78 15.63 -1.25
N ILE A 124 13.89 16.61 -1.02
CA ILE A 124 13.57 17.62 -2.03
C ILE A 124 14.77 18.56 -2.23
N GLU A 125 15.43 18.98 -1.15
CA GLU A 125 16.63 19.80 -1.24
C GLU A 125 17.80 19.05 -1.90
N PHE A 126 18.01 17.77 -1.57
CA PHE A 126 18.95 16.92 -2.30
C PHE A 126 18.65 16.93 -3.80
N LEU A 127 17.39 16.71 -4.16
CA LEU A 127 16.97 16.60 -5.56
C LEU A 127 17.17 17.92 -6.33
N ARG A 128 17.02 19.08 -5.67
CA ARG A 128 17.33 20.39 -6.27
C ARG A 128 18.81 20.57 -6.56
N ASN A 129 19.66 20.14 -5.64
CA ASN A 129 21.08 20.44 -5.64
C ASN A 129 21.92 19.41 -6.42
N THR A 130 21.42 18.19 -6.57
CA THR A 130 22.12 17.15 -7.33
C THR A 130 22.08 17.41 -8.83
N SER A 131 23.17 17.08 -9.53
CA SER A 131 23.21 17.03 -11.00
C SER A 131 22.77 15.67 -11.56
N LEU A 132 22.51 14.69 -10.69
CA LEU A 132 22.06 13.37 -11.09
C LEU A 132 20.65 13.40 -11.69
N GLU A 133 20.42 12.47 -12.61
CA GLU A 133 19.11 12.07 -13.11
C GLU A 133 18.84 10.62 -12.70
N PHE A 134 17.58 10.29 -12.51
CA PHE A 134 17.16 9.00 -11.99
C PHE A 134 16.23 8.27 -12.97
N ASP A 135 16.34 6.95 -13.06
CA ASP A 135 15.31 6.16 -13.73
C ASP A 135 14.00 6.23 -12.93
N TRP A 136 14.12 6.22 -11.59
CA TRP A 136 13.00 6.27 -10.67
C TRP A 136 13.23 7.26 -9.52
N ILE A 137 12.19 8.04 -9.22
CA ILE A 137 12.03 8.66 -7.91
C ILE A 137 10.96 7.89 -7.13
N TYR A 138 11.24 7.55 -5.88
CA TYR A 138 10.25 7.09 -4.92
C TYR A 138 10.02 8.15 -3.85
N ILE A 139 8.75 8.36 -3.51
CA ILE A 139 8.34 9.31 -2.47
C ILE A 139 7.11 8.81 -1.72
N ASP A 140 7.22 8.77 -0.40
CA ASP A 140 6.20 8.37 0.58
C ASP A 140 5.97 9.54 1.55
N PRO A 141 5.26 10.58 1.11
CA PRO A 141 5.11 11.77 1.91
C PRO A 141 4.26 11.47 3.16
N SER A 142 4.77 11.92 4.30
CA SER A 142 4.08 11.90 5.57
C SER A 142 2.89 12.88 5.56
N ARG A 143 1.98 12.76 6.53
CA ARG A 143 0.88 13.73 6.68
C ARG A 143 1.35 14.89 7.55
N ARG A 144 1.07 16.14 7.17
CA ARG A 144 1.44 17.34 7.96
C ARG A 144 0.87 17.38 9.36
N ASP A 145 -0.30 16.75 9.56
CA ASP A 145 -1.06 16.91 10.79
C ASP A 145 -0.96 15.64 11.66
N GLU A 146 -0.14 15.70 12.73
CA GLU A 146 -0.22 14.74 13.84
C GLU A 146 -1.58 14.82 14.56
N SER A 147 -2.32 15.91 14.35
CA SER A 147 -3.64 16.20 14.95
C SER A 147 -4.81 15.40 14.38
N LYS A 148 -4.63 14.15 13.92
CA LYS A 148 -5.72 13.19 13.61
C LYS A 148 -6.87 13.67 12.70
N ASN A 149 -6.81 14.85 12.08
CA ASN A 149 -7.81 15.27 11.11
C ASN A 149 -7.65 14.39 9.87
N LYS A 150 -8.78 13.94 9.31
CA LYS A 150 -8.76 13.10 8.10
C LYS A 150 -8.26 13.96 6.95
N VAL A 151 -6.96 13.89 6.69
CA VAL A 151 -6.34 14.52 5.51
C VAL A 151 -6.77 13.73 4.28
N PHE A 152 -7.39 14.42 3.32
CA PHE A 152 -7.94 13.85 2.10
C PHE A 152 -7.21 14.30 0.83
N GLN A 153 -6.22 15.20 0.93
CA GLN A 153 -5.53 15.81 -0.22
C GLN A 153 -4.02 15.55 -0.19
N LEU A 154 -3.38 15.50 -1.36
CA LEU A 154 -1.93 15.31 -1.48
C LEU A 154 -1.14 16.57 -1.08
N SER A 155 -1.73 17.75 -1.27
CA SER A 155 -1.14 19.04 -0.86
C SER A 155 -0.94 19.18 0.65
N ASP A 156 -1.63 18.35 1.43
CA ASP A 156 -1.53 18.34 2.90
C ASP A 156 -0.46 17.35 3.39
N CYS A 157 0.28 16.72 2.47
CA CYS A 157 1.39 15.85 2.78
C CYS A 157 2.73 16.61 2.82
N THR A 158 3.72 16.01 3.47
CA THR A 158 5.10 16.49 3.57
C THR A 158 6.05 15.37 3.14
N PRO A 159 6.84 15.57 2.08
CA PRO A 159 6.87 16.78 1.23
C PRO A 159 5.58 16.96 0.39
N ASP A 160 5.33 18.21 -0.05
CA ASP A 160 4.20 18.54 -0.92
C ASP A 160 4.48 18.06 -2.35
N VAL A 161 3.98 16.86 -2.66
CA VAL A 161 4.22 16.25 -3.98
C VAL A 161 3.64 17.11 -5.11
N VAL A 162 2.52 17.79 -4.88
CA VAL A 162 1.86 18.62 -5.89
C VAL A 162 2.71 19.84 -6.21
N MET A 163 3.23 20.52 -5.17
CA MET A 163 4.11 21.68 -5.34
C MET A 163 5.44 21.31 -6.03
N HIS A 164 5.99 20.14 -5.72
CA HIS A 164 7.29 19.72 -6.25
C HIS A 164 7.21 18.93 -7.57
N LEU A 165 6.01 18.75 -8.12
CA LEU A 165 5.79 17.84 -9.25
C LEU A 165 6.67 18.15 -10.47
N ASP A 166 6.84 19.42 -10.83
CA ASP A 166 7.69 19.81 -11.97
C ASP A 166 9.17 19.47 -11.72
N LEU A 167 9.66 19.65 -10.49
CA LEU A 167 11.02 19.23 -10.11
C LEU A 167 11.17 17.71 -10.23
N LEU A 168 10.22 16.94 -9.67
CA LEU A 168 10.25 15.48 -9.73
C LEU A 168 10.28 14.98 -11.19
N LEU A 169 9.40 15.52 -12.05
CA LEU A 169 9.31 15.14 -13.46
C LEU A 169 10.54 15.59 -14.28
N SER A 170 11.19 16.68 -13.88
CA SER A 170 12.42 17.11 -14.53
C SER A 170 13.59 16.14 -14.29
N LYS A 171 13.60 15.47 -13.12
CA LYS A 171 14.72 14.67 -12.61
C LYS A 171 14.61 13.16 -12.80
N ALA A 172 13.46 12.64 -13.23
CA ALA A 172 13.30 11.21 -13.45
C ALA A 172 12.44 10.82 -14.64
N GLY A 173 12.71 9.62 -15.18
CA GLY A 173 11.87 9.00 -16.21
C GLY A 173 10.53 8.53 -15.65
N ALA A 174 10.53 7.99 -14.42
CA ALA A 174 9.33 7.58 -13.71
C ALA A 174 9.36 8.02 -12.24
N ILE A 175 8.18 8.26 -11.67
CA ILE A 175 7.99 8.62 -10.26
C ILE A 175 6.96 7.66 -9.67
N MET A 176 7.31 7.05 -8.54
CA MET A 176 6.39 6.28 -7.71
C MET A 176 6.05 7.06 -6.46
N ILE A 177 4.81 7.53 -6.36
CA ILE A 177 4.29 8.21 -5.18
C ILE A 177 3.48 7.19 -4.38
N LYS A 178 3.87 6.92 -3.14
CA LYS A 178 3.08 6.13 -2.19
C LYS A 178 2.13 7.05 -1.43
N THR A 179 0.92 6.60 -1.20
CA THR A 179 -0.08 7.37 -0.46
C THR A 179 -0.95 6.47 0.40
N SER A 180 -1.66 7.09 1.34
CA SER A 180 -2.58 6.38 2.21
C SER A 180 -3.76 5.76 1.44
N PRO A 181 -4.24 4.58 1.87
CA PRO A 181 -5.49 3.98 1.39
C PRO A 181 -6.72 4.90 1.45
N LEU A 182 -6.68 5.91 2.32
CA LEU A 182 -7.78 6.85 2.50
C LEU A 182 -7.89 7.89 1.40
N LEU A 183 -6.82 8.15 0.63
CA LEU A 183 -6.82 9.12 -0.45
C LEU A 183 -7.82 8.69 -1.54
N ASP A 184 -8.75 9.57 -1.90
CA ASP A 184 -9.68 9.29 -3.00
C ASP A 184 -8.94 9.28 -4.35
N LEU A 185 -9.28 8.31 -5.21
CA LEU A 185 -8.59 8.16 -6.48
C LEU A 185 -8.88 9.32 -7.44
N SER A 186 -10.10 9.86 -7.42
CA SER A 186 -10.46 11.00 -8.26
C SER A 186 -9.81 12.28 -7.76
N ALA A 187 -9.73 12.48 -6.44
CA ALA A 187 -9.00 13.58 -5.83
C ALA A 187 -7.51 13.55 -6.20
N GLY A 188 -6.84 12.40 -6.06
CA GLY A 188 -5.42 12.28 -6.46
C GLY A 188 -5.20 12.52 -7.95
N LEU A 189 -6.06 11.96 -8.82
CA LEU A 189 -6.00 12.20 -10.27
C LEU A 189 -6.27 13.66 -10.68
N SER A 190 -6.95 14.45 -9.85
CA SER A 190 -7.16 15.88 -10.10
C SER A 190 -5.95 16.73 -9.74
N GLN A 191 -5.08 16.23 -8.87
CA GLN A 191 -3.90 16.94 -8.35
C GLN A 191 -2.59 16.51 -9.04
N LEU A 192 -2.54 15.28 -9.56
CA LEU A 192 -1.37 14.73 -10.25
C LEU A 192 -1.57 14.74 -11.77
N ARG A 193 -0.50 15.13 -12.49
CA ARG A 193 -0.43 15.04 -13.95
C ARG A 193 0.41 13.83 -14.36
N GLN A 194 0.21 13.36 -15.59
CA GLN A 194 0.99 12.26 -16.19
C GLN A 194 0.95 10.93 -15.43
N VAL A 195 -0.10 10.70 -14.64
CA VAL A 195 -0.35 9.40 -14.00
C VAL A 195 -0.56 8.36 -15.10
N ASN A 196 0.28 7.34 -15.11
CA ASN A 196 0.26 6.22 -16.04
C ASN A 196 -0.47 5.02 -15.42
N GLU A 197 -0.15 4.70 -14.16
CA GLU A 197 -0.74 3.58 -13.45
C GLU A 197 -1.09 3.95 -12.01
N ILE A 198 -2.16 3.34 -11.48
CA ILE A 198 -2.48 3.36 -10.06
C ILE A 198 -2.54 1.92 -9.56
N HIS A 199 -1.75 1.61 -8.53
CA HIS A 199 -1.76 0.31 -7.87
C HIS A 199 -2.42 0.40 -6.51
N ILE A 200 -3.43 -0.44 -6.28
CA ILE A 200 -4.10 -0.58 -4.99
C ILE A 200 -3.64 -1.90 -4.37
N ILE A 201 -2.91 -1.79 -3.26
CA ILE A 201 -2.25 -2.93 -2.63
C ILE A 201 -2.99 -3.28 -1.33
N ALA A 202 -3.53 -4.48 -1.27
CA ALA A 202 -4.14 -5.05 -0.08
C ALA A 202 -3.35 -6.27 0.43
N VAL A 203 -3.38 -6.45 1.75
CA VAL A 203 -2.86 -7.64 2.43
C VAL A 203 -3.96 -8.17 3.33
N ASN A 204 -4.31 -9.44 3.17
CA ASN A 204 -5.39 -10.11 3.89
C ASN A 204 -6.71 -9.32 3.84
N ASN A 205 -7.06 -8.85 2.63
CA ASN A 205 -8.28 -8.09 2.36
C ASN A 205 -8.36 -6.73 3.07
N GLU A 206 -7.23 -6.12 3.44
CA GLU A 206 -7.14 -4.75 3.92
C GLU A 206 -6.21 -3.94 3.02
N VAL A 207 -6.70 -2.84 2.45
CA VAL A 207 -5.88 -1.94 1.60
C VAL A 207 -4.84 -1.26 2.48
N LYS A 208 -3.57 -1.38 2.10
CA LYS A 208 -2.42 -0.88 2.87
C LYS A 208 -1.81 0.39 2.30
N GLU A 209 -1.71 0.48 0.98
CA GLU A 209 -1.14 1.63 0.30
C GLU A 209 -1.69 1.74 -1.13
N LEU A 210 -1.72 2.97 -1.65
CA LEU A 210 -1.92 3.24 -3.07
C LEU A 210 -0.60 3.73 -3.64
N LEU A 211 -0.23 3.25 -4.83
CA LEU A 211 0.93 3.73 -5.57
C LEU A 211 0.47 4.42 -6.84
N TRP A 212 1.05 5.58 -7.11
CA TRP A 212 0.81 6.36 -8.31
C TRP A 212 2.10 6.36 -9.12
N ILE A 213 2.04 5.78 -10.31
CA ILE A 213 3.17 5.73 -11.22
C ILE A 213 2.99 6.83 -12.25
N LEU A 214 3.85 7.83 -12.21
CA LEU A 214 3.91 8.90 -13.20
C LEU A 214 5.08 8.61 -14.14
N LYS A 215 4.91 8.95 -15.43
CA LYS A 215 5.97 8.82 -16.45
C LYS A 215 6.08 10.12 -17.24
N LYS A 216 7.30 10.61 -17.42
CA LYS A 216 7.59 11.91 -18.06
C LYS A 216 7.08 12.00 -19.50
N ASP A 217 7.18 10.91 -20.25
CA ASP A 217 6.72 10.82 -21.65
C ASP A 217 5.45 9.96 -21.78
N ASN A 218 4.47 10.21 -20.90
CA ASN A 218 3.23 9.44 -20.92
C ASN A 218 2.37 9.82 -22.15
N SER A 219 2.53 9.08 -23.24
CA SER A 219 1.65 9.11 -24.41
C SER A 219 0.36 8.31 -24.22
N VAL A 220 0.19 7.66 -23.05
CA VAL A 220 -0.95 6.78 -22.81
C VAL A 220 -2.21 7.62 -22.63
N SER A 221 -3.23 7.25 -23.40
CA SER A 221 -4.51 7.95 -23.42
C SER A 221 -5.34 7.72 -22.17
N ASP A 222 -5.02 6.73 -21.33
CA ASP A 222 -5.78 6.40 -20.12
C ASP A 222 -4.91 5.89 -18.96
N VAL A 223 -5.45 5.95 -17.75
CA VAL A 223 -4.80 5.46 -16.52
C VAL A 223 -5.16 3.99 -16.31
N LYS A 224 -4.15 3.12 -16.27
CA LYS A 224 -4.35 1.72 -15.89
C LYS A 224 -4.51 1.61 -14.38
N ILE A 225 -5.56 0.94 -13.93
CA ILE A 225 -5.78 0.66 -12.51
C ILE A 225 -5.47 -0.82 -12.26
N ARG A 226 -4.56 -1.07 -11.32
CA ARG A 226 -4.11 -2.41 -10.94
C ARG A 226 -4.40 -2.64 -9.47
N THR A 227 -4.90 -3.83 -9.17
CA THR A 227 -5.20 -4.24 -7.81
C THR A 227 -4.48 -5.53 -7.51
N ILE A 228 -3.98 -5.63 -6.29
CA ILE A 228 -3.43 -6.86 -5.75
C ILE A 228 -3.89 -7.02 -4.32
N ASN A 229 -4.40 -8.20 -3.99
CA ASN A 229 -4.67 -8.62 -2.63
C ASN A 229 -3.84 -9.85 -2.31
N PHE A 230 -2.82 -9.68 -1.46
CA PHE A 230 -2.04 -10.79 -0.96
C PHE A 230 -2.82 -11.54 0.11
N VAL A 231 -3.09 -12.81 -0.14
CA VAL A 231 -3.77 -13.71 0.81
C VAL A 231 -2.78 -14.70 1.40
N LYS A 232 -3.22 -15.52 2.36
CA LYS A 232 -2.35 -16.54 2.99
C LYS A 232 -1.70 -17.47 1.96
N ASN A 233 -2.45 -17.86 0.94
CA ASN A 233 -2.05 -18.85 -0.06
C ASN A 233 -2.04 -18.23 -1.48
N GLY A 234 -1.27 -17.17 -1.69
CA GLY A 234 -1.07 -16.55 -3.00
C GLY A 234 -1.56 -15.12 -3.10
N GLN A 235 -1.98 -14.73 -4.31
CA GLN A 235 -2.38 -13.35 -4.64
C GLN A 235 -3.63 -13.35 -5.52
N GLN A 236 -4.49 -12.37 -5.29
CA GLN A 236 -5.62 -12.07 -6.16
C GLN A 236 -5.32 -10.77 -6.90
N VAL A 237 -5.22 -10.84 -8.23
CA VAL A 237 -4.89 -9.70 -9.08
C VAL A 237 -6.08 -9.37 -9.96
N PHE A 238 -6.25 -8.08 -10.24
CA PHE A 238 -7.24 -7.58 -11.19
C PHE A 238 -6.80 -6.23 -11.72
N GLU A 239 -6.99 -5.99 -13.01
CA GLU A 239 -6.67 -4.73 -13.65
C GLU A 239 -7.74 -4.35 -14.66
N PHE A 240 -7.86 -3.04 -14.90
CA PHE A 240 -8.79 -2.45 -15.84
C PHE A 240 -8.35 -1.03 -16.21
N ASP A 241 -8.89 -0.51 -17.31
CA ASP A 241 -8.65 0.84 -17.78
C ASP A 241 -9.74 1.78 -17.26
N ARG A 242 -9.34 2.92 -16.69
CA ARG A 242 -10.26 3.81 -15.95
C ARG A 242 -11.37 4.38 -16.82
N ARG A 243 -11.12 4.74 -18.07
CA ARG A 243 -12.13 5.23 -19.02
C ARG A 243 -13.06 4.10 -19.44
N GLU A 244 -12.51 2.92 -19.73
CA GLU A 244 -13.29 1.75 -20.14
C GLU A 244 -14.26 1.30 -19.06
N GLU A 245 -13.92 1.44 -17.77
CA GLU A 245 -14.82 1.14 -16.66
C GLU A 245 -16.13 1.95 -16.73
N LYS A 246 -16.05 3.22 -17.17
CA LYS A 246 -17.25 4.09 -17.28
C LYS A 246 -18.20 3.64 -18.39
N SER A 247 -17.65 3.14 -19.49
CA SER A 247 -18.43 2.66 -20.65
C SER A 247 -18.74 1.16 -20.59
N SER A 248 -18.11 0.43 -19.67
CA SER A 248 -18.35 -0.99 -19.49
C SER A 248 -19.78 -1.26 -19.10
N ASN A 249 -20.34 -2.34 -19.65
CA ASN A 249 -21.65 -2.85 -19.29
C ASN A 249 -21.51 -3.99 -18.30
N CYS A 250 -22.51 -4.14 -17.43
CA CYS A 250 -22.68 -5.30 -16.58
C CYS A 250 -24.15 -5.69 -16.56
N SER A 251 -24.44 -6.97 -16.76
CA SER A 251 -25.79 -7.52 -16.66
C SER A 251 -26.25 -7.59 -15.21
N PHE A 252 -27.53 -7.29 -14.99
CA PHE A 252 -28.17 -7.40 -13.69
C PHE A 252 -29.12 -8.59 -13.66
N THR A 253 -29.01 -9.41 -12.62
CA THR A 253 -29.87 -10.58 -12.44
C THR A 253 -30.24 -10.75 -10.96
N ASP A 254 -31.32 -11.48 -10.72
CA ASP A 254 -31.58 -12.06 -9.41
C ASP A 254 -30.44 -13.01 -8.98
N PRO A 255 -30.32 -13.33 -7.68
CA PRO A 255 -29.29 -14.24 -7.20
C PRO A 255 -29.39 -15.63 -7.85
N GLN A 256 -28.26 -16.13 -8.34
CA GLN A 256 -28.08 -17.44 -8.97
C GLN A 256 -27.44 -18.43 -7.98
N THR A 257 -26.87 -19.54 -8.47
CA THR A 257 -26.28 -20.57 -7.60
C THR A 257 -25.10 -20.08 -6.73
N PHE A 258 -24.23 -19.21 -7.27
CA PHE A 258 -23.07 -18.68 -6.54
C PHE A 258 -23.16 -17.17 -6.34
N LEU A 259 -22.67 -16.71 -5.19
CA LEU A 259 -22.55 -15.30 -4.82
C LEU A 259 -21.07 -14.94 -4.63
N TYR A 260 -20.69 -13.78 -5.15
CA TYR A 260 -19.31 -13.29 -5.11
C TYR A 260 -19.26 -11.89 -4.51
N GLU A 261 -18.21 -11.65 -3.74
CA GLU A 261 -17.92 -10.35 -3.15
C GLU A 261 -16.45 -10.00 -3.40
N PRO A 262 -16.18 -8.88 -4.07
CA PRO A 262 -14.82 -8.50 -4.45
C PRO A 262 -13.98 -8.16 -3.23
N ASN A 263 -12.68 -8.39 -3.35
CA ASN A 263 -11.74 -7.99 -2.31
C ASN A 263 -11.68 -6.45 -2.16
N SER A 264 -11.12 -5.99 -1.04
CA SER A 264 -11.08 -4.57 -0.68
C SER A 264 -10.25 -3.70 -1.63
N ALA A 265 -9.22 -4.25 -2.29
CA ALA A 265 -8.46 -3.52 -3.28
C ALA A 265 -9.32 -3.18 -4.50
N ILE A 266 -10.14 -4.12 -4.96
CA ILE A 266 -11.07 -3.90 -6.07
C ILE A 266 -12.20 -2.94 -5.67
N LEU A 267 -12.72 -3.06 -4.44
CA LEU A 267 -13.71 -2.11 -3.91
C LEU A 267 -13.15 -0.67 -3.87
N LYS A 268 -11.89 -0.51 -3.45
CA LYS A 268 -11.20 0.78 -3.44
C LYS A 268 -10.91 1.31 -4.84
N ALA A 269 -10.57 0.42 -5.77
CA ALA A 269 -10.27 0.74 -7.16
C ALA A 269 -11.49 1.21 -7.96
N GLY A 270 -12.69 0.73 -7.60
CA GLY A 270 -13.93 1.11 -8.28
C GLY A 270 -14.16 0.38 -9.62
N GLY A 271 -13.44 -0.72 -9.89
CA GLY A 271 -13.60 -1.52 -11.11
C GLY A 271 -14.79 -2.47 -11.05
N PHE A 272 -16.00 -1.92 -10.88
CA PHE A 272 -17.21 -2.70 -10.59
C PHE A 272 -17.81 -3.36 -11.83
N ARG A 273 -17.78 -2.69 -12.98
CA ARG A 273 -18.35 -3.16 -14.24
C ARG A 273 -17.36 -4.05 -14.98
N SER A 274 -16.07 -3.69 -14.98
CA SER A 274 -15.00 -4.50 -15.57
C SER A 274 -14.90 -5.90 -14.95
N LEU A 275 -15.25 -6.05 -13.66
CA LEU A 275 -15.36 -7.36 -13.01
C LEU A 275 -16.33 -8.30 -13.75
N CYS A 276 -17.48 -7.79 -14.19
CA CYS A 276 -18.50 -8.60 -14.86
C CYS A 276 -17.96 -9.15 -16.18
N ASN A 277 -17.26 -8.32 -16.95
CA ASN A 277 -16.71 -8.70 -18.25
C ASN A 277 -15.53 -9.67 -18.12
N ASN A 278 -14.65 -9.46 -17.15
CA ASN A 278 -13.42 -10.25 -16.97
C ASN A 278 -13.70 -11.61 -16.34
N PHE A 279 -14.66 -11.69 -15.42
CA PHE A 279 -14.96 -12.92 -14.68
C PHE A 279 -16.27 -13.59 -15.12
N LYS A 280 -16.99 -13.02 -16.10
CA LYS A 280 -18.27 -13.54 -16.62
C LYS A 280 -19.33 -13.73 -15.52
N VAL A 281 -19.38 -12.79 -14.59
CA VAL A 281 -20.37 -12.72 -13.51
C VAL A 281 -21.41 -11.64 -13.79
N ASN A 282 -22.62 -11.84 -13.29
CA ASN A 282 -23.69 -10.84 -13.28
C ASN A 282 -23.65 -10.05 -11.97
N LYS A 283 -24.19 -8.83 -11.92
CA LYS A 283 -24.30 -8.03 -10.70
C LYS A 283 -25.71 -8.06 -10.15
N LEU A 284 -25.87 -8.00 -8.82
CA LEU A 284 -27.22 -7.99 -8.24
C LEU A 284 -27.92 -6.64 -8.40
N HIS A 285 -27.17 -5.54 -8.27
CA HIS A 285 -27.69 -4.18 -8.39
C HIS A 285 -26.54 -3.19 -8.57
N GLU A 286 -26.75 -2.01 -9.14
CA GLU A 286 -25.69 -1.01 -9.40
C GLU A 286 -24.90 -0.63 -8.14
N HIS A 287 -25.56 -0.45 -7.00
CA HIS A 287 -24.92 -0.08 -5.73
C HIS A 287 -24.64 -1.26 -4.79
N SER A 288 -25.15 -2.46 -5.10
CA SER A 288 -24.81 -3.67 -4.36
C SER A 288 -23.60 -4.28 -5.04
N HIS A 289 -22.39 -4.01 -4.53
CA HIS A 289 -21.13 -4.58 -5.05
C HIS A 289 -21.02 -6.09 -4.73
N LEU A 290 -22.00 -6.84 -5.19
CA LEU A 290 -22.17 -8.28 -5.09
C LEU A 290 -22.51 -8.81 -6.49
N TYR A 291 -21.92 -9.96 -6.82
CA TYR A 291 -22.04 -10.58 -8.14
C TYR A 291 -22.53 -12.01 -8.02
N THR A 292 -23.02 -12.59 -9.11
CA THR A 292 -23.62 -13.93 -9.11
C THR A 292 -23.42 -14.64 -10.46
N SER A 293 -23.43 -15.98 -10.43
CA SER A 293 -23.36 -16.84 -11.61
C SER A 293 -23.96 -18.22 -11.32
N GLU A 294 -24.37 -18.94 -12.37
CA GLU A 294 -24.73 -20.36 -12.26
C GLU A 294 -23.51 -21.28 -12.04
N PRO A 295 -22.45 -21.26 -12.89
CA PRO A 295 -21.26 -22.06 -12.62
C PRO A 295 -20.41 -21.39 -11.55
N LEU A 296 -19.59 -22.18 -10.85
CA LEU A 296 -18.53 -21.65 -9.98
C LEU A 296 -17.42 -21.04 -10.84
N LEU A 297 -17.08 -19.77 -10.58
CA LEU A 297 -16.08 -19.03 -11.34
C LEU A 297 -14.90 -18.58 -10.45
N PRO A 298 -13.68 -18.51 -11.01
CA PRO A 298 -12.51 -18.02 -10.28
C PRO A 298 -12.64 -16.51 -10.09
N PHE A 299 -12.97 -16.07 -8.88
CA PHE A 299 -13.27 -14.66 -8.59
C PHE A 299 -12.33 -14.05 -7.54
N PRO A 300 -11.84 -12.81 -7.73
CA PRO A 300 -10.86 -12.17 -6.85
C PRO A 300 -11.54 -11.60 -5.59
N GLY A 301 -11.99 -12.47 -4.71
CA GLY A 301 -12.64 -12.10 -3.46
C GLY A 301 -13.15 -13.31 -2.69
N ARG A 302 -14.32 -13.16 -2.05
CA ARG A 302 -15.03 -14.25 -1.39
C ARG A 302 -16.05 -14.86 -2.32
N VAL A 303 -16.19 -16.18 -2.26
CA VAL A 303 -17.15 -16.95 -3.05
C VAL A 303 -18.02 -17.76 -2.11
N PHE A 304 -19.32 -17.73 -2.34
CA PHE A 304 -20.33 -18.42 -1.55
C PHE A 304 -21.25 -19.21 -2.48
N LYS A 305 -21.69 -20.38 -2.03
CA LYS A 305 -22.84 -21.06 -2.64
C LYS A 305 -24.11 -20.56 -1.93
N ILE A 306 -25.08 -20.09 -2.70
CA ILE A 306 -26.35 -19.63 -2.12
C ILE A 306 -27.14 -20.87 -1.68
N ILE A 307 -27.51 -20.91 -0.40
CA ILE A 307 -28.38 -21.96 0.16
C ILE A 307 -29.84 -21.53 0.08
N GLU A 308 -30.11 -20.24 0.32
CA GLU A 308 -31.46 -19.71 0.33
C GLU A 308 -31.47 -18.19 0.09
N THR A 309 -32.47 -17.72 -0.65
CA THR A 309 -32.78 -16.30 -0.87
C THR A 309 -34.11 -15.95 -0.23
N ILE A 310 -34.13 -14.97 0.68
CA ILE A 310 -35.34 -14.62 1.43
C ILE A 310 -35.67 -13.14 1.22
N PRO A 311 -36.89 -12.80 0.77
CA PRO A 311 -37.36 -11.43 0.75
C PRO A 311 -37.32 -10.82 2.15
N PHE A 312 -36.64 -9.68 2.30
CA PHE A 312 -36.45 -9.08 3.61
C PHE A 312 -37.77 -8.60 4.22
N SER A 313 -38.00 -9.02 5.46
CA SER A 313 -38.99 -8.42 6.35
C SER A 313 -38.59 -8.68 7.80
N LYS A 314 -38.98 -7.80 8.74
CA LYS A 314 -38.75 -8.02 10.18
C LYS A 314 -39.31 -9.37 10.66
N LYS A 315 -40.39 -9.86 10.03
CA LYS A 315 -40.98 -11.17 10.33
C LYS A 315 -40.08 -12.32 9.86
N SER A 316 -39.58 -12.28 8.62
CA SER A 316 -38.70 -13.30 8.06
C SER A 316 -37.40 -13.46 8.86
N MET A 317 -36.83 -12.36 9.37
CA MET A 317 -35.57 -12.40 10.11
C MET A 317 -35.69 -13.06 11.49
N LYS A 318 -36.90 -13.17 12.07
CA LYS A 318 -37.10 -13.84 13.36
C LYS A 318 -36.64 -15.30 13.35
N ARG A 319 -36.65 -15.97 12.20
CA ARG A 319 -36.22 -17.37 12.07
C ARG A 319 -34.73 -17.58 12.31
N PHE A 320 -33.92 -16.52 12.19
CA PHE A 320 -32.49 -16.57 12.46
C PHE A 320 -32.14 -16.19 13.91
N LYS A 321 -33.14 -15.88 14.75
CA LYS A 321 -32.91 -15.54 16.16
C LYS A 321 -32.26 -16.71 16.88
N GLY A 322 -31.12 -16.44 17.55
CA GLY A 322 -30.35 -17.47 18.26
C GLY A 322 -29.40 -18.28 17.37
N THR A 323 -29.40 -18.07 16.05
CA THR A 323 -28.40 -18.68 15.16
C THR A 323 -27.07 -17.93 15.24
N LYS A 324 -25.97 -18.65 15.01
CA LYS A 324 -24.63 -18.05 14.88
C LYS A 324 -24.28 -17.97 13.40
N ALA A 325 -24.11 -16.75 12.90
CA ALA A 325 -23.69 -16.50 11.52
C ALA A 325 -22.85 -15.22 11.45
N ASN A 326 -21.97 -15.15 10.45
CA ASN A 326 -21.35 -13.88 10.07
C ASN A 326 -22.36 -13.07 9.26
N VAL A 327 -22.57 -11.82 9.64
CA VAL A 327 -23.51 -10.91 8.97
C VAL A 327 -22.73 -9.84 8.23
N SER A 328 -23.05 -9.66 6.95
CA SER A 328 -22.50 -8.57 6.12
C SER A 328 -23.62 -7.93 5.32
N THR A 329 -23.60 -6.60 5.21
CA THR A 329 -24.57 -5.82 4.45
C THR A 329 -23.90 -5.14 3.27
N ARG A 330 -24.63 -5.01 2.16
CA ARG A 330 -24.26 -4.25 0.97
C ARG A 330 -25.51 -3.58 0.44
N ASN A 331 -25.56 -2.25 0.50
CA ASN A 331 -26.71 -1.47 0.06
C ASN A 331 -28.03 -1.99 0.69
N PHE A 332 -28.08 -1.98 2.03
CA PHE A 332 -29.16 -2.59 2.81
C PHE A 332 -29.49 -1.70 4.03
N PRO A 333 -30.78 -1.45 4.34
CA PRO A 333 -31.23 -0.54 5.39
C PRO A 333 -31.07 -1.07 6.83
#